data_AF-A0A8C5GPZ6-F1
#
_entry.id   AF-A0A8C5GPZ6-F1
#
_cell.length_a   1.000
_cell.length_b   1.000
_cell.length_c   1.000
_cell.angle_alpha   90.00
_cell.angle_beta   90.00
_cell.angle_gamma   90.00
#
_symmetry.space_group_name_H-M   'P 1'
#
loop_
_entity.id
_entity.type
_entity.pdbx_description
1 polymer ?
#
loop_
_entity_poly.entity_id
_entity_poly.type
_entity_poly.pdbx_seq_one_letter_code
_entity_poly.pdbx_strand_id
1 'polypeptide(L)'
;MCEELKAVSTEVNTLTGDTLTLSYNYNKISFGDYFYWYKQDPGKAPEFLISHSTSGVAGEAAVDGLKINVKTNQLQMIISSSFFITSDINF
;
A
#
# COMPACT_ATOMS: atom_id res chain seq x y z
N MET A 1 -4.03 21.70 -4.00
CA MET A 1 -4.84 21.00 -5.01
C MET A 1 -5.02 19.58 -4.53
N CYS A 2 -6.26 19.11 -4.34
CA CYS A 2 -6.51 17.68 -4.10
C CYS A 2 -6.47 16.97 -5.46
N GLU A 3 -5.66 15.93 -5.58
CA GLU A 3 -5.68 15.05 -6.74
C GLU A 3 -6.86 14.07 -6.63
N GLU A 4 -7.55 13.83 -7.74
CA GLU A 4 -8.63 12.84 -7.81
C GLU A 4 -8.01 11.43 -7.83
N LEU A 5 -8.16 10.68 -6.74
CA LEU A 5 -7.68 9.31 -6.65
C LEU A 5 -8.63 8.39 -7.41
N LYS A 6 -8.24 7.98 -8.62
CA LYS A 6 -8.92 6.90 -9.35
C LYS A 6 -8.33 5.57 -8.92
N ALA A 7 -9.17 4.64 -8.46
CA ALA A 7 -8.74 3.28 -8.18
C ALA A 7 -8.14 2.65 -9.45
N VAL A 8 -6.87 2.23 -9.39
CA VAL A 8 -6.12 1.72 -10.55
C VAL A 8 -6.43 0.23 -10.82
N SER A 9 -7.06 -0.49 -9.88
CA SER A 9 -7.44 -1.89 -10.08
C SER A 9 -8.60 -2.28 -9.18
N THR A 10 -9.63 -2.89 -9.78
CA THR A 10 -10.67 -3.65 -9.10
C THR A 10 -10.32 -5.13 -9.23
N GLU A 11 -9.91 -5.72 -8.10
CA GLU A 11 -9.70 -7.17 -7.89
C GLU A 11 -8.42 -7.77 -8.52
N VAL A 12 -7.52 -8.25 -7.65
CA VAL A 12 -6.36 -9.06 -8.03
C VAL A 12 -6.48 -10.40 -7.31
N ASN A 13 -6.68 -11.47 -8.07
CA ASN A 13 -6.68 -12.84 -7.56
C ASN A 13 -5.24 -13.35 -7.50
N THR A 14 -4.64 -13.35 -6.30
CA THR A 14 -3.28 -13.84 -6.06
C THR A 14 -3.27 -15.25 -5.48
N LEU A 15 -2.36 -16.13 -5.93
CA LEU A 15 -2.14 -17.45 -5.34
C LEU A 15 -1.23 -17.37 -4.10
N THR A 16 -1.24 -18.40 -3.27
CA THR A 16 -0.34 -18.52 -2.10
C THR A 16 1.13 -18.44 -2.54
N GLY A 17 1.85 -17.46 -2.02
CA GLY A 17 3.25 -17.19 -2.36
C GLY A 17 3.45 -16.00 -3.31
N ASP A 18 2.37 -15.52 -3.94
CA ASP A 18 2.44 -14.34 -4.79
C ASP A 18 2.63 -13.06 -3.96
N THR A 19 3.23 -12.07 -4.59
CA THR A 19 3.44 -10.76 -3.99
C THR A 19 2.56 -9.75 -4.70
N LEU A 20 1.67 -9.10 -3.97
CA LEU A 20 0.85 -8.00 -4.46
C LEU A 20 1.63 -6.69 -4.35
N THR A 21 1.66 -5.91 -5.42
CA THR A 21 2.32 -4.59 -5.42
C THR A 21 1.28 -3.50 -5.70
N LEU A 22 1.01 -2.67 -4.70
CA LEU A 22 0.23 -1.44 -4.85
C LEU A 22 1.17 -0.33 -5.31
N SER A 23 0.85 0.36 -6.40
CA SER A 23 1.68 1.43 -6.94
C SER A 23 0.91 2.75 -6.98
N TYR A 24 1.56 3.84 -6.60
CA TYR A 24 1.07 5.20 -6.72
C TYR A 24 2.05 6.03 -7.54
N ASN A 25 1.60 6.55 -8.68
CA ASN A 25 2.39 7.43 -9.53
C ASN A 25 2.14 8.88 -9.14
N TYR A 26 3.21 9.67 -9.07
CA TYR A 26 3.12 11.07 -8.66
C TYR A 26 3.86 11.99 -9.65
N ASN A 27 3.31 13.18 -9.86
CA ASN A 27 3.91 14.17 -10.74
C ASN A 27 4.92 15.06 -10.02
N LYS A 28 4.65 15.41 -8.76
CA LYS A 28 5.51 16.22 -7.90
C LYS A 28 5.40 15.73 -6.46
N ILE A 29 6.55 15.48 -5.84
CA ILE A 29 6.70 15.19 -4.41
C ILE A 29 7.77 16.12 -3.88
N SER A 30 7.53 16.71 -2.71
CA SER A 30 8.50 17.50 -1.96
C SER A 30 9.20 16.62 -0.95
N PHE A 31 10.49 16.86 -0.67
CA PHE A 31 11.29 16.03 0.24
C PHE A 31 10.64 15.79 1.63
N GLY A 32 9.84 16.74 2.12
CA GLY A 32 9.12 16.64 3.40
C GLY A 32 7.78 15.91 3.35
N ASP A 33 7.32 15.43 2.19
CA ASP A 33 6.05 14.73 2.09
C ASP A 33 6.13 13.36 2.78
N TYR A 34 4.98 12.93 3.30
CA TYR A 34 4.85 11.68 4.04
C TYR A 34 3.62 10.92 3.59
N PHE A 35 3.77 9.62 3.41
CA PHE A 35 2.76 8.75 2.82
C PHE A 35 2.22 7.80 3.85
N TYR A 36 0.92 7.58 3.77
CA TYR A 36 0.18 6.68 4.65
C TYR A 36 -0.64 5.74 3.79
N TRP A 37 -0.56 4.46 4.11
CA TRP A 37 -1.30 3.44 3.41
C TRP A 37 -2.33 2.80 4.33
N TYR A 38 -3.49 2.54 3.75
CA TYR A 38 -4.64 2.00 4.46
C TYR A 38 -5.24 0.84 3.68
N LYS A 39 -5.83 -0.11 4.41
CA LYS A 39 -6.76 -1.10 3.89
C LYS A 39 -8.17 -0.70 4.30
N GLN A 40 -9.14 -0.86 3.41
CA GLN A 40 -10.54 -0.65 3.76
C GLN A 40 -11.39 -1.82 3.24
N ASP A 41 -11.97 -2.58 4.16
CA ASP A 41 -13.01 -3.55 3.80
C ASP A 41 -14.34 -2.81 3.52
N PRO A 42 -15.20 -3.33 2.64
CA PRO A 42 -16.52 -2.73 2.37
C PRO A 42 -17.31 -2.46 3.67
N GLY A 43 -17.75 -1.22 3.86
CA GLY A 43 -18.54 -0.80 5.02
C GLY A 43 -17.75 -0.61 6.33
N LYS A 44 -16.42 -0.84 6.34
CA LYS A 44 -15.56 -0.56 7.50
C LYS A 44 -14.82 0.77 7.36
N ALA A 45 -14.33 1.28 8.50
CA ALA A 45 -13.41 2.41 8.51
C ALA A 45 -12.03 1.99 7.94
N PRO A 46 -11.25 2.93 7.38
CA PRO A 46 -9.89 2.66 6.94
C PRO A 46 -9.00 2.18 8.10
N GLU A 47 -8.30 1.07 7.88
CA GLU A 47 -7.34 0.48 8.80
C GLU A 47 -5.93 0.85 8.34
N PHE A 48 -5.14 1.41 9.25
CA PHE A 48 -3.77 1.83 8.96
C PHE A 48 -2.85 0.62 8.76
N LEU A 49 -1.98 0.68 7.75
CA LEU A 49 -1.02 -0.37 7.44
C LEU A 49 0.42 0.06 7.76
N ILE A 50 0.90 1.09 7.07
CA ILE A 50 2.27 1.58 7.16
C ILE A 50 2.36 3.02 6.66
N SER A 51 3.32 3.74 7.21
CA SER A 51 3.69 5.08 6.81
C SER A 51 5.17 5.18 6.43
N HIS A 52 5.52 6.10 5.54
CA HIS A 52 6.91 6.30 5.14
C HIS A 52 7.18 7.69 4.56
N SER A 53 8.45 8.09 4.60
CA SER A 53 8.93 9.30 3.94
C SER A 53 9.00 9.15 2.41
N THR A 54 9.22 10.26 1.73
CA THR A 54 9.57 10.29 0.29
C THR A 54 10.75 9.39 -0.09
N SER A 55 11.72 9.22 0.81
CA SER A 55 12.89 8.36 0.59
C SER A 55 12.61 6.87 0.85
N GLY A 56 11.39 6.52 1.25
CA GLY A 56 10.99 5.15 1.55
C GLY A 56 11.37 4.68 2.95
N VAL A 57 11.84 5.57 3.82
CA VAL A 57 12.10 5.24 5.22
C VAL A 57 10.77 5.05 5.91
N ALA A 58 10.50 3.81 6.34
CA ALA A 58 9.30 3.47 7.10
C ALA A 58 9.30 4.22 8.43
N GLY A 59 8.15 4.78 8.79
CA GLY A 59 7.86 5.26 10.14
C GLY A 59 7.13 4.18 10.91
N GLU A 60 5.89 4.47 11.28
CA GLU A 60 5.02 3.49 11.93
C GLU A 60 4.54 2.45 10.92
N ALA A 61 4.58 1.18 11.35
CA ALA A 61 4.02 0.05 10.65
C ALA A 61 3.13 -0.72 11.64
N ALA A 62 1.84 -0.85 11.32
CA ALA A 62 0.90 -1.65 12.09
C ALA A 62 0.97 -3.14 11.71
N VAL A 63 1.61 -3.44 10.58
CA VAL A 63 1.61 -4.76 9.95
C VAL A 63 3.02 -5.16 9.54
N ASP A 64 3.47 -6.31 10.03
CA ASP A 64 4.79 -6.87 9.68
C ASP A 64 4.84 -7.37 8.22
N GLY A 65 6.04 -7.44 7.66
CA GLY A 65 6.25 -8.02 6.33
C GLY A 65 5.85 -7.13 5.15
N LEU A 66 5.30 -5.93 5.40
CA LEU A 66 5.13 -4.91 4.37
C LEU A 66 6.48 -4.32 3.96
N LYS A 67 6.67 -4.08 2.66
CA LYS A 67 7.87 -3.42 2.13
C LYS A 67 7.51 -2.21 1.29
N ILE A 68 8.29 -1.15 1.45
CA ILE A 68 8.18 0.07 0.64
C ILE A 68 9.32 0.08 -0.37
N ASN A 69 8.98 0.35 -1.63
CA ASN A 69 9.94 0.59 -2.70
C ASN A 69 9.63 1.94 -3.35
N VAL A 70 10.61 2.82 -3.38
CA VAL A 70 10.51 4.13 -4.02
C VAL A 70 11.30 4.11 -5.32
N LYS A 71 10.60 4.41 -6.41
CA LYS A 71 11.18 4.61 -7.74
C LYS A 71 10.98 6.06 -8.16
N THR A 72 11.67 6.47 -9.23
CA THR A 72 11.43 7.77 -9.86
C THR A 72 9.95 7.91 -10.21
N ASN A 73 9.28 8.89 -9.61
CA ASN A 73 7.87 9.22 -9.85
C ASN A 73 6.87 8.11 -9.48
N GLN A 74 7.27 7.11 -8.70
CA GLN A 74 6.38 6.04 -8.27
C GLN A 74 6.72 5.50 -6.87
N LEU A 75 5.70 5.39 -6.03
CA LEU A 75 5.77 4.70 -4.74
C LEU A 75 5.13 3.32 -4.87
N GLN A 76 5.74 2.31 -4.27
CA GLN A 76 5.21 0.95 -4.26
C GLN A 76 5.14 0.40 -2.84
N MET A 77 3.97 -0.09 -2.43
CA MET A 77 3.85 -1.01 -1.31
C MET A 77 3.79 -2.44 -1.83
N ILE A 78 4.64 -3.29 -1.27
CA ILE A 78 4.77 -4.69 -1.61
C ILE A 78 4.23 -5.51 -0.44
N ILE A 79 3.28 -6.38 -0.75
CA ILE A 79 2.52 -7.21 0.18
C ILE A 79 2.75 -8.68 -0.19
N SER A 80 3.36 -9.47 0.69
CA SER A 80 3.51 -10.91 0.46
C SER A 80 2.26 -11.66 0.91
N SER A 81 1.62 -12.42 0.02
CA SER A 81 0.37 -13.15 0.31
C SER A 81 0.52 -14.18 1.43
N SER A 82 1.73 -14.70 1.69
CA SER A 82 2.02 -15.59 2.82
C SER A 82 1.75 -14.97 4.20
N PHE A 83 1.53 -13.65 4.26
CA PHE A 83 1.16 -12.92 5.47
C PHE A 83 -0.37 -12.78 5.66
N PHE A 84 -1.17 -12.78 4.59
CA PHE A 84 -2.62 -12.51 4.63
C PHE A 84 -3.49 -13.77 4.75
N ILE A 85 -2.90 -14.97 4.67
CA ILE A 85 -3.64 -16.24 4.75
C ILE A 85 -4.11 -16.56 6.19
N THR A 86 -3.80 -15.73 7.18
CA THR A 86 -4.30 -15.92 8.56
C THR A 86 -5.61 -15.20 8.88
N SER A 87 -6.21 -14.48 7.92
CA SER A 87 -7.59 -14.01 8.06
C SER A 87 -8.36 -14.30 6.78
N ASP A 88 -9.11 -15.39 6.82
CA ASP A 88 -10.08 -15.88 5.83
C ASP A 88 -10.63 -14.79 4.89
N ILE A 89 -10.15 -14.78 3.65
CA ILE A 89 -10.87 -14.17 2.53
C ILE A 89 -11.78 -15.27 1.98
N ASN A 90 -13.00 -15.35 2.52
CA ASN A 90 -14.09 -16.00 1.81
C ASN A 90 -14.64 -14.98 0.81
N PHE A 91 -14.51 -15.29 -0.48
CA PHE A 91 -15.22 -14.62 -1.57
C PHE A 91 -16.70 -15.00 -1.55
#